data_AF-A0A1H6YAN8-F1
#
_entry.id   AF-A0A1H6YAN8-F1
#
_cell.length_a   1.000
_cell.length_b   1.000
_cell.length_c   1.000
_cell.angle_alpha   90.00
_cell.angle_beta   90.00
_cell.angle_gamma   90.00
#
_symmetry.space_group_name_H-M   'P 1'
#
loop_
_entity.id
_entity.type
_entity.pdbx_description
1 polymer ?
#
loop_
_entity_poly.entity_id
_entity_poly.type
_entity_poly.pdbx_seq_one_letter_code
_entity_poly.pdbx_strand_id
1 'polypeptide(L)' 'MQSTRHPQDDLLIVEALTQLGDDLDGTNAVRAARARRLARDIAAEHGLDVADALFQIDAGPVADYSGRVEDVSTASIHE' A
#
# COMPACT_ATOMS: atom_id res chain seq x y z
N MET A 1 4.52 8.14 -21.26
CA MET A 1 5.83 8.41 -20.66
C MET A 1 5.95 7.48 -19.46
N GLN A 2 6.83 6.49 -19.49
CA GLN A 2 7.05 5.64 -18.31
C GLN A 2 7.72 6.51 -17.25
N SER A 3 7.02 6.79 -16.14
CA SER A 3 7.62 7.44 -14.98
C SER A 3 8.77 6.56 -14.49
N THR A 4 9.92 7.15 -14.20
CA THR A 4 11.04 6.49 -13.50
C THR A 4 10.73 6.23 -12.01
N ARG A 5 9.47 6.43 -11.59
CA ARG A 5 9.01 6.26 -10.22
C ARG A 5 8.73 4.78 -9.98
N HIS A 6 9.19 4.29 -8.83
CA HIS A 6 8.90 2.92 -8.43
C HIS A 6 7.40 2.82 -8.09
N PRO A 7 6.70 1.72 -8.41
CA PRO A 7 5.27 1.58 -8.09
C PRO A 7 4.95 1.82 -6.60
N GLN A 8 5.85 1.47 -5.69
CA GLN A 8 5.68 1.76 -4.27
C GLN A 8 5.77 3.26 -3.94
N ASP A 9 6.54 4.04 -4.70
CA ASP A 9 6.58 5.51 -4.52
C ASP A 9 5.21 6.11 -4.86
N ASP A 10 4.54 5.57 -5.89
CA ASP A 10 3.21 6.02 -6.28
C ASP A 10 2.16 5.67 -5.22
N LEU A 11 2.28 4.51 -4.57
CA LEU A 11 1.43 4.17 -3.41
C LEU A 11 1.61 5.18 -2.27
N LEU A 12 2.85 5.52 -1.91
CA LEU A 12 3.14 6.55 -0.89
C LEU A 12 2.58 7.93 -1.28
N ILE A 13 2.60 8.28 -2.57
CA ILE A 13 2.00 9.52 -3.06
C ILE A 13 0.47 9.48 -2.91
N VAL A 14 -0.18 8.35 -3.17
CA VAL A 14 -1.63 8.16 -2.98
C VAL A 14 -2.00 8.36 -1.50
N GLU A 15 -1.24 7.78 -0.58
CA GLU A 15 -1.43 7.98 0.87
C GLU A 15 -1.31 9.45 1.25
N ALA A 16 -0.22 10.11 0.87
CA ALA A 16 0.02 11.51 1.20
C ALA A 16 -1.05 12.45 0.63
N LEU A 17 -1.54 12.21 -0.58
CA LEU A 17 -2.60 12.99 -1.21
C LEU A 17 -3.97 12.75 -0.55
N THR A 18 -4.22 11.52 -0.07
CA THR A 18 -5.44 11.20 0.67
C THR A 18 -5.45 11.96 1.99
N GLN A 19 -4.36 11.89 2.75
CA GLN A 19 -4.22 12.61 4.02
C GLN A 19 -4.30 14.13 3.84
N LEU A 20 -3.63 14.68 2.82
CA LEU A 20 -3.74 16.11 2.47
C LEU A 20 -5.19 16.50 2.12
N GLY A 21 -5.92 15.61 1.45
CA GLY A 21 -7.33 15.82 1.14
C GLY A 21 -8.16 16.01 2.40
N ASP A 22 -7.92 15.19 3.42
CA ASP A 22 -8.66 15.22 4.68
C ASP A 22 -8.28 16.40 5.56
N ASP A 23 -6.99 16.74 5.63
CA ASP A 23 -6.50 17.94 6.33
C ASP A 23 -7.09 19.23 5.76
N LEU A 24 -7.36 19.25 4.45
CA LEU A 24 -7.86 20.44 3.74
C LEU A 24 -9.39 20.51 3.65
N ASP A 25 -10.14 19.47 4.01
CA ASP A 25 -11.59 19.39 3.73
C ASP A 25 -12.38 20.51 4.43
N GLY A 26 -11.92 20.96 5.60
CA GLY A 26 -12.51 22.06 6.37
C GLY A 26 -11.91 23.44 6.10
N THR A 27 -10.81 23.54 5.36
CA THR A 27 -10.03 24.80 5.21
C THR A 27 -9.91 25.27 3.76
N ASN A 28 -9.81 24.34 2.81
CA ASN A 28 -9.71 24.64 1.40
C ASN A 28 -10.28 23.48 0.56
N ALA A 29 -11.61 23.44 0.45
CA ALA A 29 -12.35 22.39 -0.24
C ALA A 29 -11.91 22.16 -1.70
N VAL A 30 -11.49 23.22 -2.41
CA VAL A 30 -11.00 23.10 -3.80
C VAL A 30 -9.67 22.32 -3.85
N ARG A 31 -8.74 22.60 -2.93
CA ARG A 31 -7.48 21.85 -2.86
C ARG A 31 -7.70 20.44 -2.32
N ALA A 32 -8.60 20.25 -1.36
CA ALA A 32 -8.99 18.93 -0.86
C ALA A 32 -9.52 18.04 -2.00
N ALA A 33 -10.48 18.55 -2.78
CA ALA A 33 -11.03 17.82 -3.93
C ALA A 33 -9.96 17.52 -4.99
N ARG A 34 -9.03 18.45 -5.23
CA ARG A 34 -7.91 18.22 -6.14
C ARG A 34 -6.97 17.12 -5.65
N ALA A 35 -6.63 17.11 -4.36
CA ALA A 35 -5.77 16.09 -3.77
C ALA A 35 -6.41 14.69 -3.90
N ARG A 36 -7.69 14.57 -3.53
CA ARG A 36 -8.46 13.32 -3.66
C ARG A 36 -8.60 12.84 -5.10
N ARG A 37 -8.76 13.74 -6.06
CA ARG A 37 -8.79 13.37 -7.49
C ARG A 37 -7.44 12.84 -7.95
N LEU A 38 -6.35 13.52 -7.59
CA LEU A 38 -5.00 13.07 -7.94
C LEU A 38 -4.66 11.71 -7.32
N ALA A 39 -5.04 11.47 -6.06
CA ALA A 39 -4.89 10.16 -5.43
C ALA A 39 -5.59 9.05 -6.23
N ARG A 40 -6.83 9.32 -6.68
CA ARG A 40 -7.60 8.38 -7.52
C ARG A 40 -6.95 8.14 -8.88
N ASP A 41 -6.51 9.20 -9.55
CA ASP A 41 -5.90 9.10 -10.87
C ASP A 41 -4.61 8.26 -10.80
N ILE A 42 -3.77 8.45 -9.77
CA ILE A 42 -2.54 7.69 -9.57
C ILE A 42 -2.85 6.22 -9.20
N ALA A 43 -3.79 5.95 -8.30
CA ALA A 43 -4.19 4.58 -7.97
C ALA A 43 -4.68 3.82 -9.23
N ALA A 44 -5.46 4.49 -10.08
CA ALA A 44 -5.98 3.93 -11.32
C ALA A 44 -4.88 3.62 -12.35
N GLU A 45 -3.75 4.34 -12.35
CA GLU A 45 -2.59 4.00 -13.20
C GLU A 45 -2.01 2.61 -12.87
N HIS A 46 -2.23 2.13 -11.64
CA HIS A 46 -1.83 0.80 -11.17
C HIS A 46 -2.96 -0.23 -11.16
N GLY A 47 -4.14 0.14 -11.70
CA GLY A 47 -5.32 -0.75 -11.72
C GLY A 47 -5.99 -0.92 -10.35
N LEU A 48 -5.75 0.00 -9.42
CA LEU A 48 -6.27 -0.02 -8.05
C LEU A 48 -7.28 1.11 -7.85
N ASP A 49 -8.16 0.96 -6.86
CA ASP A 49 -8.79 2.12 -6.24
C ASP A 49 -7.93 2.67 -5.08
N VAL A 50 -8.36 3.79 -4.48
CA VAL A 50 -7.59 4.42 -3.39
C VAL A 50 -7.52 3.52 -2.15
N ALA A 51 -8.59 2.77 -1.84
CA ALA A 51 -8.60 1.89 -0.68
C ALA A 51 -7.68 0.68 -0.88
N ASP A 52 -7.67 0.10 -2.08
CA ASP A 52 -6.75 -0.97 -2.47
C ASP A 52 -5.29 -0.50 -2.39
N ALA A 53 -5.00 0.71 -2.87
CA ALA A 53 -3.67 1.29 -2.82
C ALA A 53 -3.18 1.50 -1.37
N LEU A 54 -4.05 1.99 -0.48
CA LEU A 54 -3.74 2.14 0.95
C LEU A 54 -3.52 0.77 1.62
N PHE A 55 -4.35 -0.23 1.30
CA PHE A 55 -4.21 -1.57 1.85
C PHE A 55 -2.86 -2.21 1.48
N GLN A 56 -2.34 -1.95 0.27
CA GLN A 56 -1.03 -2.47 -0.15
C GLN A 56 0.15 -1.85 0.61
N ILE A 57 0.01 -0.63 1.13
CA ILE A 57 1.03 0.00 1.99
C ILE A 57 1.07 -0.72 3.34
N ASP A 58 -0.10 -0.97 3.93
CA ASP A 58 -0.24 -1.61 5.24
C ASP A 58 0.14 -3.10 5.24
N ALA A 59 -0.06 -3.79 4.11
CA ALA A 59 0.18 -5.23 4.00
C ALA A 59 1.67 -5.63 4.06
N GLY A 60 2.61 -4.69 3.86
CA GLY A 60 4.05 -4.99 3.75
C GLY A 60 4.36 -5.99 2.62
N PRO A 61 5.64 -6.35 2.37
CA PRO A 61 5.94 -7.48 1.52
C PRO A 61 5.29 -8.71 2.15
N VAL A 62 4.32 -9.30 1.45
CA VAL A 62 3.66 -10.54 1.84
C VAL A 62 4.76 -11.50 2.27
N ALA A 63 4.87 -11.76 3.57
CA ALA A 63 5.77 -12.78 4.06
C ALA A 63 5.38 -14.04 3.29
N ASP A 64 6.32 -14.55 2.50
CA ASP A 64 6.22 -15.85 1.87
C ASP A 64 5.89 -16.85 2.98
N TYR A 65 4.60 -17.11 3.18
CA TYR A 65 4.10 -18.17 4.04
C TYR A 65 4.16 -19.48 3.26
N SER A 66 5.29 -19.76 2.62
CA SER A 66 5.67 -21.13 2.29
C SER A 66 5.93 -21.80 3.64
N GLY A 67 4.88 -22.46 4.15
CA GLY A 67 4.92 -23.23 5.39
C GLY A 67 5.92 -24.37 5.32
N ARG A 68 7.22 -24.05 5.33
CA ARG A 68 8.30 -25.00 5.48
C ARG A 68 8.40 -25.29 6.97
N VAL A 69 7.46 -26.11 7.43
CA VAL A 69 7.63 -26.88 8.65
C VAL A 69 8.79 -27.82 8.34
N GLU A 70 10.00 -27.44 8.76
CA GLU A 70 11.08 -28.41 8.80
C GLU A 70 10.66 -29.46 9.82
N ASP A 71 10.32 -30.64 9.32
CA ASP A 71 10.10 -31.85 10.09
C ASP A 71 11.37 -32.12 10.90
N VAL A 72 11.38 -31.71 12.17
CA VAL A 72 12.41 -32.11 13.12
C VAL A 72 12.07 -33.51 13.63
N SER A 73 12.22 -34.48 12.73
CA SER A 73 12.46 -35.87 13.11
C SER A 73 13.87 -35.99 13.65
N THR A 74 14.04 -35.93 14.98
CA THR A 74 15.11 -36.52 15.81
C THR A 74 14.95 -35.95 17.24
N ALA A 75 14.99 -36.70 18.34
CA ALA A 75 15.59 -37.99 18.61
C ALA A 75 14.87 -38.73 19.74
N SER A 76 14.97 -40.04 19.64
CA SER A 76 14.71 -41.08 20.65
C SER A 76 14.90 -40.63 22.10
N ILE A 77 13.86 -40.78 22.91
CA ILE A 77 14.00 -40.87 24.36
C ILE A 77 14.09 -42.37 24.70
N HIS A 78 15.32 -42.82 24.90
CA HIS A 78 15.65 -44.06 25.61
C HIS A 78 16.61 -43.67 26.72
N GLU A 79 16.10 -43.54 27.94
CA GLU A 79 16.40 -44.39 29.11
C GLU A 79 15.59 -43.90 30.32
#